data_AF-A0A848YLS4-F1
#
_entry.id   AF-A0A848YLS4-F1
#
_cell.length_a   1.000
_cell.length_b   1.000
_cell.length_c   1.000
_cell.angle_alpha   90.00
_cell.angle_beta   90.00
_cell.angle_gamma   90.00
#
_symmetry.space_group_name_H-M   'P 1'
#
loop_
_entity.id
_entity.type
_entity.pdbx_description
1 polymer ?
#
loop_
_entity_poly.entity_id
_entity_poly.type
_entity_poly.pdbx_seq_one_letter_code
_entity_poly.pdbx_strand_id
1 'polypeptide(L)' 'KEIPWYCTHCSIVQAGGMPIEAFGYPIRVQEFPDNPADASCRLIFYKRPELIPENYFKKLGYEKDISKFKK' A
#
# COMPACT_ATOMS: atom_id res chain seq x y z
N LYS A 1 9.61 -7.32 18.56
CA LYS A 1 8.36 -7.42 17.79
C LYS A 1 8.66 -8.30 16.59
N GLU A 2 8.25 -9.56 16.61
CA GLU A 2 8.48 -10.49 15.50
C GLU A 2 7.46 -10.17 14.41
N ILE A 3 7.90 -9.53 13.34
CA ILE A 3 7.09 -9.26 12.16
C ILE A 3 7.19 -10.53 11.30
N PRO A 4 6.07 -11.22 10.98
CA PRO A 4 6.11 -12.37 10.10
C PRO A 4 6.83 -12.04 8.79
N TRP A 5 7.70 -12.93 8.31
CA TRP A 5 8.43 -12.73 7.05
C TRP A 5 7.51 -12.40 5.86
N TYR A 6 6.26 -12.85 5.91
CA TYR A 6 5.26 -12.56 4.89
C TYR A 6 4.72 -11.11 4.94
N CYS A 7 4.85 -10.42 6.06
CA CYS A 7 4.51 -9.00 6.15
C CYS A 7 5.46 -8.16 5.28
N THR A 8 6.75 -8.51 5.19
CA THR A 8 7.71 -7.84 4.31
C THR A 8 7.33 -8.01 2.84
N HIS A 9 6.90 -9.21 2.44
CA HIS A 9 6.38 -9.45 1.10
C HIS A 9 5.16 -8.56 0.78
N CYS A 10 4.21 -8.45 1.70
CA CYS A 10 3.03 -7.61 1.51
C CYS A 10 3.38 -6.12 1.37
N SER A 11 4.25 -5.62 2.24
CA SER A 11 4.68 -4.22 2.29
C SER A 11 5.57 -3.81 1.12
N ILE A 12 6.21 -4.74 0.42
CA ILE A 12 7.07 -4.44 -0.74
C ILE A 12 6.31 -4.66 -2.05
N VAL A 13 5.68 -5.82 -2.21
CA VAL A 13 5.18 -6.29 -3.52
C VAL A 13 3.77 -5.80 -3.82
N GLN A 14 2.90 -5.64 -2.81
CA GLN A 14 1.48 -5.38 -3.03
C GLN A 14 1.03 -3.99 -2.56
N ALA A 15 1.51 -3.56 -1.40
CA ALA A 15 1.17 -2.26 -0.79
C ALA A 15 2.38 -1.30 -0.70
N GLY A 16 3.49 -1.65 -1.38
CA GLY A 16 4.77 -0.94 -1.32
C GLY A 16 5.08 -0.06 -2.51
N GLY A 17 6.35 0.32 -2.64
CA GLY A 17 6.85 1.13 -3.75
C GLY A 17 6.85 0.41 -5.10
N MET A 18 7.07 -0.90 -5.13
CA MET A 18 7.15 -1.67 -6.39
C MET A 18 5.94 -1.48 -7.32
N PRO A 19 4.68 -1.60 -6.85
CA PRO A 19 3.53 -1.33 -7.71
C PRO A 19 3.39 0.15 -8.09
N ILE A 20 3.81 1.08 -7.24
CA ILE A 20 3.81 2.52 -7.58
C ILE A 20 4.81 2.79 -8.71
N GLU A 21 5.98 2.17 -8.69
CA GLU A 21 6.98 2.31 -9.75
C GLU A 21 6.55 1.61 -11.05
N ALA A 22 5.89 0.45 -10.94
CA ALA A 22 5.46 -0.31 -12.10
C ALA A 22 4.20 0.26 -12.79
N PHE A 23 3.22 0.72 -12.00
CA PHE A 23 1.86 1.07 -12.44
C PHE A 23 1.46 2.52 -12.13
N GLY A 24 2.24 3.25 -11.33
CA GLY A 24 1.92 4.60 -10.86
C GLY A 24 1.08 4.63 -9.57
N TYR A 25 0.57 3.49 -9.09
CA TYR A 25 -0.28 3.40 -7.91
C TYR A 25 -0.12 2.05 -7.18
N PRO A 26 -0.42 1.98 -5.86
CA PRO A 26 -0.37 0.71 -5.13
C PRO A 26 -1.54 -0.20 -5.52
N ILE A 27 -1.30 -1.50 -5.67
CA ILE A 27 -2.34 -2.50 -6.03
C ILE A 27 -3.42 -2.60 -4.94
N ARG A 28 -3.00 -2.47 -3.69
CA ARG A 28 -3.86 -2.38 -2.50
C ARG A 28 -3.18 -1.54 -1.43
N VAL A 29 -3.93 -1.00 -0.49
CA VAL A 29 -3.34 -0.36 0.70
C VAL A 29 -3.53 -1.24 1.93
N GLN A 30 -2.55 -1.18 2.83
CA GLN A 30 -2.52 -1.96 4.05
C GLN A 30 -2.58 -1.01 5.24
N GLU A 31 -3.49 -1.28 6.16
CA GLU A 31 -3.52 -0.62 7.47
C GLU A 31 -3.14 -1.62 8.54
N PHE A 32 -2.17 -1.21 9.35
CA PHE A 32 -1.72 -1.98 10.49
C PHE A 32 -2.63 -1.69 11.69
N PRO A 33 -2.94 -2.70 12.51
CA PRO A 33 -3.72 -2.49 13.71
C PRO A 33 -2.96 -1.63 14.72
N ASP A 34 -3.67 -0.77 15.44
CA ASP A 34 -3.09 0.05 16.51
C ASP A 34 -2.55 -0.82 17.65
N ASN A 35 -3.25 -1.92 17.96
CA ASN A 35 -2.79 -2.92 18.90
C ASN A 35 -1.96 -3.99 18.18
N PRO A 36 -0.66 -4.12 18.48
CA PRO A 36 0.16 -5.15 17.86
C PRO A 36 -0.13 -6.59 18.29
N ALA A 37 -0.95 -6.79 19.32
CA ALA A 37 -1.48 -8.11 19.66
C ALA A 37 -2.65 -8.53 18.75
N ASP A 38 -3.21 -7.58 17.99
CA ASP A 38 -4.18 -7.88 16.94
C ASP A 38 -3.41 -8.29 15.67
N ALA A 39 -3.63 -9.53 15.22
CA ALA A 39 -2.94 -10.09 14.06
C ALA A 39 -3.58 -9.67 12.73
N SER A 40 -4.69 -8.92 12.75
CA SER A 40 -5.46 -8.62 11.54
C SER A 40 -5.00 -7.31 10.88
N CYS A 41 -4.17 -7.44 9.85
CA CYS A 41 -3.93 -6.34 8.92
C CYS A 41 -5.20 -6.09 8.09
N ARG A 42 -5.60 -4.82 7.94
CA ARG A 42 -6.70 -4.47 7.03
C ARG A 42 -6.14 -4.23 5.63
N LEU A 43 -6.78 -4.87 4.66
CA LEU A 43 -6.43 -4.76 3.25
C LEU A 43 -7.56 -4.03 2.54
N ILE A 44 -7.29 -2.84 2.02
CA ILE A 44 -8.29 -2.01 1.35
C ILE A 44 -7.97 -2.00 -0.14
N PHE A 45 -8.98 -2.38 -0.92
CA PHE A 45 -8.92 -2.41 -2.38
C PHE A 45 -9.82 -1.31 -2.92
N TYR A 46 -9.24 -0.40 -3.70
CA TYR A 46 -9.99 0.63 -4.38
C TYR A 46 -10.35 0.15 -5.78
N LYS A 47 -11.62 0.26 -6.16
CA LYS A 47 -12.08 -0.10 -7.53
C LYS A 47 -11.40 0.73 -8.61
N ARG A 48 -10.98 1.96 -8.28
CA ARG A 48 -10.23 2.86 -9.17
C ARG A 48 -9.02 3.42 -8.43
N PRO A 49 -7.83 3.46 -9.05
CA PRO A 49 -6.61 3.93 -8.39
C PRO A 49 -6.66 5.42 -8.02
N GLU A 50 -7.42 6.23 -8.77
CA GLU A 50 -7.66 7.65 -8.46
C GLU A 50 -8.37 7.88 -7.11
N LEU A 51 -9.04 6.86 -6.56
CA LEU A 51 -9.72 6.95 -5.27
C LEU A 51 -8.78 6.70 -4.08
N ILE A 52 -7.56 6.19 -4.33
CA ILE A 52 -6.59 5.90 -3.27
C ILE A 52 -6.15 7.24 -2.64
N PRO A 53 -6.32 7.44 -1.32
CA PRO A 53 -5.90 8.67 -0.65
C PRO A 53 -4.41 8.95 -0.81
N GLU A 54 -4.05 10.22 -0.96
CA GLU A 54 -2.66 10.67 -1.12
C GLU A 54 -1.76 10.25 0.06
N ASN A 55 -2.32 10.15 1.26
CA ASN A 55 -1.58 9.74 2.46
C ASN A 55 -0.89 8.37 2.28
N TYR A 56 -1.47 7.44 1.52
CA TYR A 56 -0.84 6.14 1.28
C TYR A 56 0.39 6.21 0.36
N PHE A 57 0.43 7.17 -0.57
CA PHE A 57 1.61 7.44 -1.39
C PHE A 57 2.70 8.11 -0.53
N LYS A 58 2.31 9.12 0.26
CA LYS A 58 3.23 9.86 1.13
C LYS A 58 3.91 8.99 2.18
N LYS A 59 3.18 8.03 2.77
CA LYS A 59 3.74 7.04 3.71
C LYS A 59 4.89 6.23 3.10
N LEU A 60 4.91 6.08 1.79
CA LEU A 60 5.93 5.34 1.05
C LEU A 60 6.97 6.27 0.41
N GLY A 61 6.89 7.59 0.64
CA GLY A 61 7.81 8.58 0.07
C GLY A 61 7.47 9.01 -1.36
N TYR A 62 6.26 8.70 -1.85
CA TYR A 62 5.80 9.08 -3.20
C TYR A 62 4.75 10.20 -3.15
N GLU A 63 4.67 10.96 -4.24
CA GLU A 63 3.57 11.89 -4.49
C GLU A 63 2.54 11.25 -5.42
N LYS A 64 1.26 11.49 -5.15
CA LYS A 64 0.19 10.94 -5.97
C LYS A 64 0.10 11.70 -7.28
N ASP A 65 0.41 11.01 -8.39
CA ASP A 65 0.38 11.58 -9.73
C ASP A 65 -0.51 10.74 -10.65
N ILE A 66 -1.73 11.21 -10.86
CA ILE A 66 -2.76 10.50 -11.65
C ILE A 66 -2.32 10.33 -13.12
N SER A 67 -1.45 11.21 -13.63
CA SER A 67 -0.97 11.12 -15.02
C SER A 67 -0.10 9.90 -15.27
N LYS A 68 0.52 9.34 -14.21
CA LYS A 68 1.38 8.16 -14.26
C LYS A 68 0.62 6.84 -14.11
N PHE A 69 -0.69 6.90 -13.86
CA PHE A 69 -1.47 5.68 -13.61
C PHE A 69 -1.67 4.91 -14.92
N LYS A 70 -1.10 3.71 -14.97
CA LYS A 70 -1.34 2.79 -16.09
C LYS A 70 -2.79 2.28 -16.05
N LYS A 71 -3.46 2.32 -17.20
CA LYS A 71 -4.81 1.76 -17.38
C LYS A 71 -4.76 0.27 -17.64
#